data_AF-A0A151MLA9-F1
#
_entry.id   AF-A0A151MLA9-F1
#
_cell.length_a   1.000
_cell.length_b   1.000
_cell.length_c   1.000
_cell.angle_alpha   90.00
_cell.angle_beta   90.00
_cell.angle_gamma   90.00
#
_symmetry.space_group_name_H-M   'P 1'
#
loop_
_entity.id
_entity.type
_entity.pdbx_description
1 polymer ?
#
loop_
_entity_poly.entity_id
_entity_poly.type
_entity_poly.pdbx_seq_one_letter_code
_entity_poly.pdbx_strand_id
1 'polypeptide(L)'
;MEVRWFRSKFTSYVHLYRHRKDQYNQQMPEYQGRTELLKDGFTNGSVDLKIASVRLSDEGQYTCFIQDDVITEEAQMEIKVTDHSSQKVPAWIVVLGVIMVVLFGVVILTVYFSKRKGKHVKEVGWGELAALLKEADVTLDPDTAHPQLLVSEDQKSVRWADTRQDLPDNPGRFDSERCVLGCERFSAGGHYWETKDMFRHCSAGSVRLNISRT
;
A
#
# COMPACT_ATOMS: atom_id res chain seq x y z
N MET A 1 -1.96 56.05 -42.34
CA MET A 1 -1.83 54.91 -41.43
C MET A 1 -0.84 55.16 -40.30
N GLU A 2 -1.34 55.08 -39.08
CA GLU A 2 -0.64 55.03 -37.80
C GLU A 2 -1.02 53.73 -37.09
N VAL A 3 -0.02 53.08 -36.49
CA VAL A 3 -0.26 51.93 -35.61
C VAL A 3 0.42 52.17 -34.28
N ARG A 4 -0.33 52.02 -33.20
CA ARG A 4 0.14 52.22 -31.84
C ARG A 4 -0.15 51.02 -30.98
N TRP A 5 0.88 50.54 -30.31
CA TRP A 5 0.77 49.54 -29.25
C TRP A 5 0.98 50.22 -27.91
N PHE A 6 0.08 50.00 -26.96
CA PHE A 6 0.19 50.55 -25.61
C PHE A 6 -0.40 49.58 -24.58
N ARG A 7 -0.07 49.77 -23.30
CA ARG A 7 -0.65 48.99 -22.19
C ARG A 7 -1.81 49.75 -21.57
N SER A 8 -1.54 50.61 -20.58
CA SER A 8 -2.60 51.26 -19.80
C SER A 8 -2.96 52.67 -20.26
N LYS A 9 -2.02 53.44 -20.82
CA LYS A 9 -2.23 54.84 -21.21
C LYS A 9 -1.89 55.03 -22.68
N PHE A 10 -2.78 55.70 -23.42
CA PHE A 10 -2.59 55.95 -24.85
C PHE A 10 -1.33 56.79 -25.17
N THR A 11 -0.93 57.68 -24.25
CA THR A 11 0.27 58.53 -24.40
C THR A 11 1.58 57.77 -24.17
N SER A 12 1.55 56.70 -23.39
CA SER A 12 2.70 55.85 -23.08
C SER A 12 2.62 54.58 -23.90
N TYR A 13 3.37 54.56 -25.00
CA TYR A 13 3.28 53.50 -25.98
C TYR A 13 4.45 52.51 -25.86
N VAL A 14 4.11 51.24 -26.08
CA VAL A 14 5.02 50.12 -26.27
C VAL A 14 5.70 50.24 -27.62
N HIS A 15 4.97 50.59 -28.68
CA HIS A 15 5.54 50.83 -30.01
C HIS A 15 4.66 51.77 -30.82
N LEU A 16 5.26 52.63 -31.64
CA LEU A 16 4.53 53.56 -32.49
C LEU A 16 5.10 53.53 -33.90
N TYR A 17 4.24 53.29 -34.89
CA TYR A 17 4.57 53.39 -36.30
C TYR A 17 3.76 54.51 -36.92
N ARG A 18 4.45 55.54 -37.42
CA ARG A 18 3.84 56.74 -38.01
C ARG A 18 4.74 57.30 -39.10
N HIS A 19 4.15 57.88 -40.14
CA HIS A 19 4.90 58.43 -41.29
C HIS A 19 5.79 57.38 -41.98
N ARG A 20 5.30 56.14 -42.07
CA ARG A 20 6.00 54.99 -42.67
C ARG A 20 7.34 54.62 -41.99
N LYS A 21 7.49 54.97 -40.71
CA LYS A 21 8.69 54.66 -39.92
C LYS A 21 8.33 54.30 -38.49
N ASP A 22 9.10 53.39 -37.90
CA ASP A 22 9.06 53.10 -36.47
C ASP A 22 9.56 54.33 -35.69
N GLN A 23 8.83 54.69 -34.65
CA GLN A 23 9.11 55.84 -33.79
C GLN A 23 9.56 55.32 -32.42
N TYR A 24 10.75 55.76 -32.01
CA TYR A 24 11.36 55.39 -30.74
C TYR A 24 11.40 56.56 -29.75
N ASN A 25 10.98 57.76 -30.17
CA ASN A 25 11.06 58.99 -29.40
C ASN A 25 9.98 59.05 -28.31
N GLN A 26 10.35 59.10 -27.02
CA GLN A 26 9.40 59.05 -25.91
C GLN A 26 8.69 57.69 -25.75
N GLN A 27 9.23 56.63 -26.37
CA GLN A 27 8.82 55.26 -26.10
C GLN A 27 9.06 54.92 -24.62
N MET A 28 8.19 54.09 -24.05
CA MET A 28 8.36 53.54 -22.70
C MET A 28 9.77 52.93 -22.52
N PRO A 29 10.55 53.35 -21.49
CA PRO A 29 11.94 52.93 -21.32
C PRO A 29 12.15 51.43 -21.28
N GLU A 30 11.18 50.67 -20.77
CA GLU A 30 11.26 49.21 -20.62
C GLU A 30 11.26 48.46 -21.97
N TYR A 31 10.81 49.12 -23.04
CA TYR A 31 10.63 48.56 -24.38
C TYR A 31 11.62 49.11 -25.41
N GLN A 32 12.42 50.12 -25.05
CA GLN A 32 13.42 50.71 -25.93
C GLN A 32 14.45 49.66 -26.38
N GLY A 33 14.69 49.61 -27.70
CA GLY A 33 15.62 48.65 -28.32
C GLY A 33 15.12 47.19 -28.33
N ARG A 34 13.89 46.93 -27.88
CA ARG A 34 13.31 45.59 -27.83
C ARG A 34 12.16 45.38 -28.83
N THR A 35 11.52 46.45 -29.29
CA THR A 35 10.30 46.35 -30.11
C THR A 35 10.54 46.65 -31.58
N GLU A 36 9.89 45.90 -32.45
CA GLU A 36 9.88 46.11 -33.89
C GLU A 36 8.51 45.75 -34.46
N LEU A 37 7.92 46.61 -35.29
CA LEU A 37 6.72 46.25 -36.04
C LEU A 37 7.10 45.39 -37.25
N LEU A 38 6.39 44.31 -37.51
CA LEU A 38 6.58 43.49 -38.70
C LEU A 38 5.71 44.03 -39.85
N LYS A 39 6.30 44.25 -41.03
CA LYS A 39 5.66 44.93 -42.17
C LYS A 39 5.21 43.97 -43.28
N ASP A 40 5.61 42.72 -43.19
CA ASP A 40 5.21 41.62 -44.08
C ASP A 40 3.70 41.33 -44.00
N GLY A 41 3.10 41.48 -42.83
CA GLY A 41 1.67 41.27 -42.62
C GLY A 41 0.75 42.35 -43.19
N PHE A 42 1.27 43.53 -43.55
CA PHE A 42 0.45 44.69 -43.91
C PHE A 42 -0.42 44.47 -45.15
N THR A 43 0.09 43.72 -46.15
CA THR A 43 -0.70 43.41 -47.35
C THR A 43 -1.90 42.51 -47.06
N ASN A 44 -1.83 41.75 -45.96
CA ASN A 44 -2.88 40.83 -45.52
C ASN A 44 -3.75 41.44 -44.40
N GLY A 45 -3.52 42.71 -44.05
CA GLY A 45 -4.24 43.40 -42.96
C GLY A 45 -3.81 42.97 -41.55
N SER A 46 -2.69 42.25 -41.40
CA SER A 46 -2.11 41.93 -40.09
C SER A 46 -1.15 43.02 -39.66
N VAL A 47 -1.12 43.31 -38.36
CA VAL A 47 -0.12 44.20 -37.76
C VAL A 47 0.49 43.51 -36.56
N ASP A 48 1.69 42.99 -36.75
CA ASP A 48 2.35 42.14 -35.75
C ASP A 48 3.49 42.90 -35.06
N LEU A 49 3.49 42.89 -33.73
CA LEU A 49 4.54 43.48 -32.90
C LEU A 49 5.50 42.40 -32.41
N LYS A 50 6.79 42.56 -32.71
CA LYS A 50 7.86 41.73 -32.17
C LYS A 50 8.47 42.39 -30.95
N ILE A 51 8.59 41.64 -29.85
CA ILE A 51 9.29 42.05 -28.62
C ILE A 51 10.48 41.10 -28.39
N ALA A 52 11.69 41.64 -28.38
CA ALA A 52 12.93 40.94 -28.13
C ALA A 52 13.26 40.88 -26.62
N SER A 53 14.00 39.84 -26.23
CA SER A 53 14.43 39.61 -24.84
C SER A 53 13.26 39.67 -23.86
N VAL A 54 12.25 38.81 -24.06
CA VAL A 54 11.00 38.77 -23.27
C VAL A 54 11.29 38.59 -21.78
N ARG A 55 10.54 39.31 -20.94
CA ARG A 55 10.65 39.34 -19.47
C ARG A 55 9.29 39.01 -18.86
N LEU A 56 9.28 38.51 -17.61
CA LEU A 56 8.05 38.28 -16.86
C LEU A 56 7.21 39.57 -16.70
N SER A 57 7.85 40.74 -16.63
CA SER A 57 7.16 42.04 -16.57
C SER A 57 6.37 42.39 -17.83
N ASP A 58 6.65 41.73 -18.95
CA ASP A 58 5.93 41.96 -20.20
C ASP A 58 4.55 41.30 -20.18
N GLU A 59 4.26 40.42 -19.21
CA GLU A 59 2.95 39.79 -19.04
C GLU A 59 1.85 40.81 -18.75
N GLY A 60 0.70 40.62 -19.39
CA GLY A 60 -0.54 41.36 -19.18
C GLY A 60 -1.17 41.87 -20.48
N GLN A 61 -2.04 42.87 -20.35
CA GLN A 61 -2.84 43.38 -21.46
C GLN A 61 -2.07 44.39 -22.34
N TYR A 62 -2.29 44.29 -23.65
CA TYR A 62 -1.82 45.19 -24.69
C TYR A 62 -2.99 45.58 -25.57
N THR A 63 -2.98 46.83 -26.03
CA THR A 63 -3.95 47.37 -26.96
C THR A 63 -3.22 47.82 -28.22
N CYS A 64 -3.68 47.31 -29.35
CA CYS A 64 -3.33 47.81 -30.68
C CYS A 64 -4.40 48.80 -31.12
N PHE A 65 -3.96 49.99 -31.52
CA PHE A 65 -4.78 51.04 -32.08
C PHE A 65 -4.28 51.34 -33.49
N ILE A 66 -5.17 51.24 -34.46
CA ILE A 66 -4.89 51.51 -35.86
C ILE A 66 -5.73 52.71 -36.28
N GLN A 67 -5.07 53.72 -36.81
CA GLN A 67 -5.72 54.90 -37.34
C GLN A 67 -5.26 55.15 -38.78
N ASP A 68 -6.22 55.16 -39.69
CA ASP A 68 -6.05 55.64 -41.05
C ASP A 68 -6.98 56.84 -41.30
N ASP A 69 -6.91 57.45 -42.48
CA ASP A 69 -7.60 58.73 -42.75
C ASP A 69 -9.13 58.69 -42.53
N VAL A 70 -9.73 57.49 -42.58
CA VAL A 70 -11.19 57.28 -42.45
C VAL A 70 -11.55 56.26 -41.36
N ILE A 71 -10.64 55.33 -41.04
CA ILE A 71 -10.93 54.15 -40.23
C ILE A 71 -10.10 54.19 -38.95
N THR A 72 -10.76 53.94 -37.82
CA THR A 72 -10.12 53.79 -36.51
C THR A 72 -10.57 52.48 -35.91
N GLU A 73 -9.62 51.59 -35.64
CA GLU A 73 -9.86 50.24 -35.12
C GLU A 73 -9.00 50.00 -33.88
N GLU A 74 -9.55 49.24 -32.93
CA GLU A 74 -8.88 48.89 -31.68
C GLU A 74 -9.00 47.40 -31.40
N ALA A 75 -7.89 46.77 -31.02
CA ALA A 75 -7.85 45.36 -30.63
C ALA A 75 -7.07 45.20 -29.32
N GLN A 76 -7.65 44.46 -28.38
CA GLN A 76 -7.00 44.13 -27.10
C GLN A 76 -6.55 42.68 -27.09
N MET A 77 -5.34 42.43 -26.59
CA MET A 77 -4.79 41.10 -26.36
C MET A 77 -4.18 40.99 -24.97
N GLU A 78 -4.13 39.78 -24.44
CA GLU A 78 -3.45 39.46 -23.20
C GLU A 78 -2.25 38.55 -23.50
N ILE A 79 -1.06 38.99 -23.10
CA ILE A 79 0.19 38.25 -23.26
C ILE A 79 0.48 37.53 -21.94
N LYS A 80 0.67 36.21 -21.98
CA LYS A 80 1.15 35.41 -20.84
C LYS A 80 2.59 34.97 -21.09
N VAL A 81 3.49 35.22 -20.13
CA VAL A 81 4.91 34.88 -20.29
C VAL A 81 5.19 33.61 -19.50
N THR A 82 5.48 32.53 -20.23
CA THR A 82 5.92 31.27 -19.60
C THR A 82 7.43 31.30 -19.40
N ASP A 83 7.87 31.03 -18.17
CA ASP A 83 9.29 30.88 -17.91
C ASP A 83 9.78 29.52 -18.41
N HIS A 84 10.82 29.53 -19.24
CA HIS A 84 11.52 28.33 -19.68
C HIS A 84 12.18 27.58 -18.51
N SER A 85 12.46 28.27 -17.39
CA SER A 85 12.99 27.67 -16.17
C SER A 85 11.98 26.74 -15.48
N SER A 86 10.68 26.95 -15.70
CA SER A 86 9.59 26.22 -15.05
C SER A 86 9.31 24.85 -15.67
N GLN A 87 10.02 24.47 -16.74
CA GLN A 87 9.84 23.20 -17.45
C GLN A 87 10.92 22.15 -17.12
N LYS A 88 11.69 22.35 -16.05
CA LYS A 88 12.62 21.32 -15.57
C LYS A 88 11.91 20.44 -14.55
N VAL A 89 11.21 19.41 -15.03
CA VAL A 89 10.91 18.28 -14.14
C VAL A 89 12.25 17.78 -13.60
N PRO A 90 12.49 17.84 -12.28
CA PRO A 90 13.79 17.47 -11.76
C PRO A 90 14.02 15.97 -12.02
N ALA A 91 15.23 15.62 -12.43
CA ALA A 91 15.56 14.27 -12.91
C ALA A 91 15.17 13.16 -11.92
N TRP A 92 15.20 13.45 -10.61
CA TRP A 92 14.80 12.51 -9.57
C TRP A 92 13.32 12.13 -9.64
N ILE A 93 12.41 12.97 -10.13
CA ILE A 93 10.98 12.63 -10.29
C ILE A 93 10.81 11.54 -11.35
N VAL A 94 11.56 11.63 -12.45
CA VAL A 94 11.54 10.60 -13.50
C VAL A 94 12.10 9.28 -12.95
N VAL A 95 13.19 9.36 -12.18
CA VAL A 95 13.81 8.18 -11.53
C VAL A 95 12.85 7.52 -10.54
N LEU A 96 12.16 8.29 -9.70
CA LEU A 96 11.15 7.76 -8.78
C LEU A 96 10.00 7.07 -9.53
N GLY A 97 9.52 7.66 -10.63
CA GLY A 97 8.50 7.05 -11.47
C GLY A 97 8.91 5.68 -12.00
N VAL A 98 10.14 5.55 -12.51
CA VAL A 98 10.68 4.26 -13.00
C VAL A 98 10.81 3.24 -11.86
N ILE A 99 11.33 3.66 -10.70
CA ILE A 99 11.47 2.78 -9.53
C ILE A 99 10.10 2.25 -9.10
N MET A 100 9.09 3.12 -9.03
CA MET A 100 7.72 2.72 -8.64
C MET A 100 7.13 1.69 -9.59
N VAL A 101 7.33 1.83 -10.91
CA VAL A 101 6.87 0.86 -11.91
C VAL A 101 7.58 -0.48 -11.75
N VAL A 102 8.90 -0.49 -11.53
CA VAL A 102 9.67 -1.72 -11.33
C VAL A 102 9.24 -2.43 -10.04
N LEU A 103 9.12 -1.69 -8.92
CA LEU A 103 8.68 -2.25 -7.65
C LEU A 103 7.28 -2.86 -7.75
N PHE A 104 6.35 -2.17 -8.41
CA PHE A 104 5.00 -2.68 -8.64
C PHE A 104 5.01 -3.96 -9.49
N GLY A 105 5.82 -4.00 -10.55
CA GLY A 105 6.03 -5.20 -11.36
C GLY A 105 6.61 -6.38 -10.56
N VAL A 106 7.59 -6.13 -9.69
CA VAL A 106 8.17 -7.15 -8.81
C VAL A 106 7.14 -7.66 -7.80
N VAL A 107 6.30 -6.80 -7.23
CA VAL A 107 5.22 -7.20 -6.32
C VAL A 107 4.20 -8.09 -7.05
N ILE A 108 3.78 -7.72 -8.25
CA ILE A 108 2.88 -8.55 -9.06
C ILE A 108 3.51 -9.91 -9.36
N LEU A 109 4.79 -9.93 -9.75
CA LEU A 109 5.51 -11.15 -10.08
C LEU A 109 5.66 -12.08 -8.86
N THR A 110 6.01 -11.53 -7.69
CA THR A 110 6.13 -12.31 -6.45
C THR A 110 4.78 -12.87 -6.01
N VAL A 111 3.69 -12.11 -6.11
CA VAL A 111 2.33 -12.60 -5.85
C VAL A 111 1.94 -13.71 -6.83
N TYR A 112 2.25 -13.55 -8.11
CA TYR A 112 2.00 -14.55 -9.14
C TYR A 112 2.72 -15.87 -8.86
N PHE A 113 4.03 -15.82 -8.55
CA PHE A 113 4.80 -17.01 -8.21
C PHE A 113 4.37 -17.64 -6.89
N SER A 114 4.03 -16.84 -5.88
CA SER A 114 3.52 -17.33 -4.60
C SER A 114 2.19 -18.07 -4.78
N LYS A 115 1.30 -17.55 -5.62
CA LYS A 115 0.05 -18.23 -6.00
C LYS A 115 0.29 -19.52 -6.78
N ARG A 116 1.32 -19.56 -7.64
CA ARG A 116 1.72 -20.76 -8.39
C ARG A 116 2.34 -21.84 -7.50
N LYS A 117 3.20 -21.48 -6.53
CA LYS A 117 3.80 -22.41 -5.56
C LYS A 117 2.80 -22.93 -4.53
N GLY A 118 1.86 -22.09 -4.08
CA GLY A 118 0.81 -22.48 -3.12
C GLY A 118 -0.13 -23.58 -3.63
N LYS A 119 -0.16 -23.83 -4.94
CA LYS A 119 -0.94 -24.93 -5.55
C LYS A 119 -0.20 -26.27 -5.54
N HIS A 120 1.14 -26.28 -5.52
CA HIS A 120 1.96 -27.51 -5.52
C HIS A 120 2.49 -27.90 -4.12
N VAL A 121 2.68 -26.95 -3.20
CA VAL A 121 3.24 -27.23 -1.85
C VAL A 121 2.20 -27.78 -0.87
N LYS A 122 0.90 -27.50 -1.09
CA LYS A 122 -0.17 -27.98 -0.18
C LYS A 122 -0.36 -29.51 -0.20
N GLU A 123 -0.09 -30.19 -1.31
CA GLU A 123 -0.22 -31.65 -1.41
C GLU A 123 1.01 -32.41 -0.92
N VAL A 124 2.21 -31.81 -0.93
CA VAL A 124 3.46 -32.52 -0.59
C VAL A 124 3.86 -32.35 0.89
N GLY A 125 3.52 -31.22 1.53
CA GLY A 125 4.01 -30.89 2.88
C GLY A 125 3.14 -31.35 4.06
N TRP A 126 1.88 -31.72 3.86
CA TRP A 126 0.96 -32.05 4.97
C TRP A 126 0.97 -33.53 5.36
N GLY A 127 1.35 -34.44 4.45
CA GLY A 127 1.46 -35.87 4.77
C GLY A 127 2.66 -36.21 5.66
N GLU A 128 3.80 -35.53 5.47
CA GLU A 128 5.05 -35.76 6.22
C GLU A 128 5.07 -35.04 7.58
N LEU A 129 4.54 -33.82 7.67
CA LEU A 129 4.43 -33.09 8.94
C LEU A 129 3.38 -33.68 9.88
N ALA A 130 2.30 -34.28 9.35
CA ALA A 130 1.33 -35.03 10.15
C ALA A 130 1.93 -36.31 10.76
N ALA A 131 2.93 -36.92 10.11
CA ALA A 131 3.64 -38.07 10.65
C ALA A 131 4.66 -37.71 11.74
N LEU A 132 5.16 -36.46 11.76
CA LEU A 132 6.11 -35.96 12.77
C LEU A 132 5.43 -35.37 14.02
N LEU A 133 4.19 -34.91 13.91
CA LEU A 133 3.34 -34.64 15.07
C LEU A 133 2.87 -35.99 15.62
N LYS A 134 3.76 -36.64 16.37
CA LYS A 134 3.42 -37.79 17.20
C LYS A 134 2.44 -37.30 18.26
N GLU A 135 1.15 -37.40 17.93
CA GLU A 135 0.06 -37.28 18.87
C GLU A 135 0.40 -38.23 20.03
N ALA A 136 0.67 -37.66 21.20
CA ALA A 136 0.93 -38.43 22.40
C ALA A 136 -0.37 -39.16 22.73
N ASP A 137 -0.45 -40.42 22.33
CA ASP A 137 -1.62 -41.24 22.53
C ASP A 137 -1.68 -41.66 24.01
N VAL A 138 -2.33 -40.82 24.83
CA VAL A 138 -2.51 -41.07 26.26
C VAL A 138 -3.51 -42.22 26.42
N THR A 139 -2.99 -43.43 26.62
CA THR A 139 -3.79 -44.60 26.98
C THR A 139 -3.94 -44.72 28.49
N LEU A 140 -5.08 -45.25 28.93
CA LEU A 140 -5.43 -45.47 30.33
C LEU A 140 -5.06 -46.88 30.76
N ASP A 141 -4.47 -47.01 31.94
CA ASP A 141 -4.03 -48.29 32.51
C ASP A 141 -5.20 -48.98 33.27
N PRO A 142 -5.78 -50.07 32.74
CA PRO A 142 -6.91 -50.76 33.35
C PRO A 142 -6.57 -51.42 34.69
N ASP A 143 -5.29 -51.73 34.93
CA ASP A 143 -4.85 -52.39 36.16
C ASP A 143 -4.88 -51.44 37.35
N THR A 144 -4.76 -50.13 37.09
CA THR A 144 -4.89 -49.08 38.10
C THR A 144 -6.33 -48.64 38.32
N ALA A 145 -7.24 -48.91 37.39
CA ALA A 145 -8.60 -48.41 37.41
C ALA A 145 -9.43 -48.96 38.60
N HIS A 146 -10.16 -48.07 39.26
CA HIS A 146 -11.10 -48.45 40.32
C HIS A 146 -12.18 -49.42 39.79
N PRO A 147 -12.63 -50.45 40.55
CA PRO A 147 -13.57 -51.47 40.03
C PRO A 147 -14.96 -50.97 39.58
N GLN A 148 -15.33 -49.73 39.89
CA GLN A 148 -16.54 -49.07 39.38
C GLN A 148 -16.29 -48.20 38.12
N LEU A 149 -15.08 -48.25 37.57
CA LEU A 149 -14.72 -47.60 36.30
C LEU A 149 -14.55 -48.67 35.22
N LEU A 150 -15.18 -48.43 34.08
CA LEU A 150 -15.05 -49.24 32.87
C LEU A 150 -14.16 -48.48 31.90
N VAL A 151 -12.95 -48.99 31.68
CA VAL A 151 -12.07 -48.51 30.64
C VAL A 151 -12.51 -49.15 29.31
N SER A 152 -12.64 -48.36 28.26
CA SER A 152 -12.96 -48.88 26.93
C SER A 152 -11.84 -49.76 26.37
N GLU A 153 -12.17 -50.62 25.42
CA GLU A 153 -11.20 -51.52 24.77
C GLU A 153 -10.07 -50.77 24.07
N ASP A 154 -10.36 -49.56 23.56
CA ASP A 154 -9.36 -48.65 22.99
C ASP A 154 -8.51 -47.91 24.04
N GLN A 155 -8.77 -48.13 25.33
CA GLN A 155 -8.09 -47.51 26.48
C GLN A 155 -8.09 -45.97 26.49
N LYS A 156 -9.02 -45.33 25.77
CA LYS A 156 -9.09 -43.85 25.66
C LYS A 156 -10.29 -43.24 26.36
N SER A 157 -11.23 -44.05 26.82
CA SER A 157 -12.43 -43.56 27.48
C SER A 157 -12.72 -44.33 28.77
N VAL A 158 -13.34 -43.63 29.70
CA VAL A 158 -13.79 -44.20 30.97
C VAL A 158 -15.29 -44.00 31.07
N ARG A 159 -15.99 -45.04 31.50
CA ARG A 159 -17.41 -45.00 31.83
C ARG A 159 -17.61 -45.43 33.28
N TRP A 160 -18.70 -44.97 33.85
CA TRP A 160 -19.10 -45.40 35.19
C TRP A 160 -19.91 -46.70 35.10
N ALA A 161 -19.63 -47.63 36.00
CA ALA A 161 -20.45 -48.83 36.21
C ALA A 161 -21.31 -48.65 37.47
N ASP A 162 -22.60 -49.00 37.37
CA ASP A 162 -23.53 -48.96 38.49
C ASP A 162 -23.17 -49.97 39.61
N THR A 163 -22.46 -51.04 39.25
CA THR A 163 -22.05 -52.13 40.15
C THR A 163 -20.54 -52.29 40.16
N ARG A 164 -19.96 -52.62 41.34
CA ARG A 164 -18.53 -52.91 41.49
C ARG A 164 -18.17 -54.18 40.71
N GLN A 165 -17.19 -54.11 39.82
CA GLN A 165 -16.72 -55.28 39.07
C GLN A 165 -15.91 -56.22 39.96
N ASP A 166 -16.00 -57.52 39.69
CA ASP A 166 -15.23 -58.57 40.34
C ASP A 166 -13.89 -58.73 39.62
N LEU A 167 -12.94 -57.85 39.95
CA LEU A 167 -11.60 -57.80 39.37
C LEU A 167 -10.57 -58.35 40.36
N PRO A 168 -9.49 -59.00 39.88
CA PRO A 168 -8.43 -59.48 40.74
C PRO A 168 -7.76 -58.31 41.47
N ASP A 169 -7.57 -58.50 42.78
CA ASP A 169 -6.91 -57.52 43.64
C ASP A 169 -5.43 -57.41 43.28
N ASN A 170 -4.95 -56.18 43.13
CA ASN A 170 -3.56 -55.90 42.82
C ASN A 170 -3.13 -54.63 43.59
N PRO A 171 -1.85 -54.53 44.02
CA PRO A 171 -1.39 -53.42 44.86
C PRO A 171 -1.35 -52.05 44.15
N GLY A 172 -1.55 -52.02 42.83
CA GLY A 172 -1.59 -50.79 42.02
C GLY A 172 -3.00 -50.25 41.77
N ARG A 173 -4.05 -50.95 42.20
CA ARG A 173 -5.45 -50.60 41.95
C ARG A 173 -5.95 -49.61 42.99
N PHE A 174 -6.65 -48.55 42.55
CA PHE A 174 -7.33 -47.65 43.47
C PHE A 174 -8.62 -48.30 43.97
N ASP A 175 -8.71 -48.57 45.28
CA ASP A 175 -9.91 -49.14 45.90
C ASP A 175 -10.75 -48.12 46.67
N SER A 176 -10.14 -47.02 47.10
CA SER A 176 -10.81 -45.95 47.86
C SER A 176 -11.26 -44.78 46.99
N GLU A 177 -10.50 -44.47 45.93
CA GLU A 177 -10.73 -43.31 45.06
C GLU A 177 -11.12 -43.76 43.64
N ARG A 178 -12.09 -43.08 43.02
CA ARG A 178 -12.57 -43.38 41.66
C ARG A 178 -11.63 -42.78 40.61
N CYS A 179 -10.41 -43.30 40.54
CA CYS A 179 -9.36 -42.80 39.66
C CYS A 179 -8.82 -43.91 38.75
N VAL A 180 -8.23 -43.50 37.63
CA VAL A 180 -7.45 -44.33 36.72
C VAL A 180 -6.26 -43.51 36.24
N LEU A 181 -5.10 -44.15 36.06
CA LEU A 181 -3.89 -43.48 35.59
C LEU A 181 -3.70 -43.69 34.09
N GLY A 182 -2.97 -42.77 33.46
CA GLY A 182 -2.41 -43.02 32.13
C GLY A 182 -1.22 -43.99 32.21
N CYS A 183 -1.03 -44.79 31.16
CA CYS A 183 0.08 -45.73 31.04
C CYS A 183 1.46 -45.05 31.02
N GLU A 184 1.54 -43.83 30.49
CA GLU A 184 2.80 -43.14 30.27
C GLU A 184 3.21 -42.27 31.47
N ARG A 185 4.41 -42.50 32.01
CA ARG A 185 4.98 -41.71 33.10
C ARG A 185 5.89 -40.62 32.52
N PHE A 186 5.50 -39.37 32.71
CA PHE A 186 6.32 -38.23 32.30
C PHE A 186 7.37 -37.91 33.39
N SER A 187 8.65 -37.92 33.00
CA SER A 187 9.78 -37.62 33.92
C SER A 187 10.32 -36.20 33.78
N ALA A 188 10.10 -35.53 32.63
CA ALA A 188 10.40 -34.13 32.39
C ALA A 188 9.66 -33.62 31.14
N GLY A 189 9.23 -32.34 31.13
CA GLY A 189 8.55 -31.71 29.99
C GLY A 189 7.22 -31.05 30.37
N GLY A 190 6.71 -30.19 29.49
CA GLY A 190 5.34 -29.67 29.56
C GLY A 190 4.42 -30.57 28.77
N HIS A 191 3.39 -31.13 29.41
CA HIS A 191 2.44 -32.04 28.78
C HIS A 191 1.05 -31.43 28.81
N TYR A 192 0.33 -31.55 27.70
CA TYR A 192 -1.02 -31.02 27.53
C TYR A 192 -1.93 -32.11 26.96
N TRP A 193 -3.12 -32.25 27.53
CA TRP A 193 -4.18 -33.11 27.01
C TRP A 193 -5.53 -32.42 27.20
N GLU A 194 -6.43 -32.60 26.24
CA GLU A 194 -7.81 -32.13 26.32
C GLU A 194 -8.74 -33.33 26.57
N THR A 195 -9.62 -33.22 27.56
CA THR A 195 -10.68 -34.20 27.79
C THR A 195 -11.99 -33.66 27.21
N LYS A 196 -12.69 -34.50 26.43
CA LYS A 196 -14.00 -34.14 25.88
C LYS A 196 -15.09 -34.54 26.87
N ASP A 197 -15.40 -33.65 27.79
CA ASP A 197 -16.41 -33.90 28.82
C ASP A 197 -17.82 -33.80 28.23
N MET A 198 -18.61 -34.86 28.38
CA MET A 198 -20.05 -34.85 28.03
C MET A 198 -20.98 -35.04 29.25
N PHE A 199 -20.49 -35.01 30.50
CA PHE A 199 -21.36 -35.02 31.70
C PHE A 199 -20.74 -34.29 32.92
N ARG A 200 -21.62 -33.80 33.81
CA ARG A 200 -21.39 -32.63 34.70
C ARG A 200 -20.45 -32.76 35.91
N HIS A 201 -19.83 -33.90 36.24
CA HIS A 201 -18.97 -34.02 37.44
C HIS A 201 -17.73 -34.89 37.20
N CYS A 202 -16.80 -34.42 36.37
CA CYS A 202 -15.44 -34.98 36.25
C CYS A 202 -14.41 -33.90 36.62
N SER A 203 -13.33 -34.27 37.31
CA SER A 203 -12.19 -33.40 37.61
C SER A 203 -10.94 -34.04 37.04
N ALA A 204 -10.28 -33.39 36.08
CA ALA A 204 -8.98 -33.81 35.57
C ALA A 204 -7.86 -33.11 36.35
N GLY A 205 -6.86 -33.85 36.80
CA GLY A 205 -5.73 -33.32 37.56
C GLY A 205 -4.46 -34.14 37.36
N SER A 206 -3.31 -33.58 37.71
CA SER A 206 -2.04 -34.31 37.73
C SER A 206 -1.68 -34.69 39.17
N VAL A 207 -1.38 -35.96 39.42
CA VAL A 207 -0.93 -36.46 40.73
C VAL A 207 0.53 -36.88 40.60
N ARG A 208 1.40 -36.30 41.44
CA ARG A 208 2.82 -36.66 41.50
C ARG A 208 2.99 -37.78 42.52
N LEU A 209 3.18 -39.02 42.05
CA LEU A 209 3.46 -40.16 42.92
C LEU A 209 4.95 -40.21 43.25
N ASN A 210 5.30 -40.16 44.53
CA ASN A 210 6.68 -40.32 45.00
C ASN A 210 6.86 -41.77 45.45
N ILE A 211 7.47 -42.61 44.61
CA ILE A 211 7.71 -44.02 44.94
C ILE A 211 8.99 -44.09 45.77
N SER A 212 8.87 -44.25 47.09
CA SER A 212 9.98 -44.71 47.92
C SER A 212 10.19 -46.20 47.65
N ARG A 213 11.29 -46.55 46.99
CA ARG A 213 11.71 -47.95 46.84
C ARG A 213 12.14 -48.48 48.22
N THR A 214 11.49 -49.55 48.70
CA THR A 214 12.05 -50.51 49.67
C THR A 214 11.93 -51.89 49.08
#